data_AF-A0A3M1MPC0-F1
#
_entry.id   AF-A0A3M1MPC0-F1
#
_cell.length_a   1.000
_cell.length_b   1.000
_cell.length_c   1.000
_cell.angle_alpha   90.00
_cell.angle_beta   90.00
_cell.angle_gamma   90.00
#
_symmetry.space_group_name_H-M   'P 1'
#
loop_
_entity.id
_entity.type
_entity.pdbx_description
1 polymer ?
#
loop_
_entity_poly.entity_id
_entity_poly.type
_entity_poly.pdbx_seq_one_letter_code
_entity_poly.pdbx_strand_id
1 'polypeptide(L)'
;IRLNDQGRLEFDRSKFSAQYDLDPAAVKTFFTAEDVGFSARAKAVADSLAGVENGALLQRSNTLTTQIETNSKRISALETRLNKQRERLLTQFYNMETTIARIQQDLSALNQLQIIPPLTA
;
A
#
# COMPACT_ATOMS: atom_id res chain seq x y z
N ILE A 1 -22.94 -9.53 33.45
CA ILE A 1 -21.76 -9.10 32.66
C ILE A 1 -22.25 -8.11 31.61
N ARG A 2 -21.52 -7.01 31.40
CA ARG A 2 -21.84 -6.02 30.36
C ARG A 2 -20.57 -5.63 29.60
N LEU A 3 -20.72 -5.28 28.33
CA LEU A 3 -19.67 -4.63 27.55
C LEU A 3 -19.83 -3.12 27.72
N ASN A 4 -18.78 -2.41 28.11
CA ASN A 4 -18.82 -0.96 28.17
C ASN A 4 -18.51 -0.32 26.80
N ASP A 5 -18.63 0.99 26.72
CA ASP A 5 -18.35 1.82 25.54
C ASP A 5 -16.90 1.71 25.03
N GLN A 6 -15.98 1.30 25.89
CA GLN A 6 -14.57 1.02 25.56
C GLN A 6 -14.34 -0.43 25.11
N GLY A 7 -15.38 -1.25 24.97
CA GLY A 7 -15.25 -2.65 24.61
C GLY A 7 -14.67 -3.55 25.71
N ARG A 8 -14.67 -3.09 26.98
CA ARG A 8 -14.26 -3.92 28.12
C ARG A 8 -15.44 -4.67 28.71
N LEU A 9 -15.19 -5.91 29.10
CA LEU A 9 -16.14 -6.69 29.89
C LEU A 9 -16.10 -6.25 31.35
N GLU A 10 -17.26 -5.85 31.86
CA GLU A 10 -17.48 -5.54 33.26
C GLU A 10 -18.30 -6.64 33.93
N PHE A 11 -17.77 -7.16 35.03
CA PHE A 11 -18.40 -8.18 35.84
C PHE A 11 -18.94 -7.57 37.14
N ASP A 12 -20.25 -7.67 37.33
CA ASP A 12 -20.92 -7.26 38.56
C ASP A 12 -21.02 -8.47 39.50
N ARG A 13 -20.09 -8.53 40.46
CA ARG A 13 -20.01 -9.62 41.44
C ARG A 13 -21.25 -9.70 42.32
N SER A 14 -21.82 -8.56 42.71
CA SER A 14 -22.99 -8.52 43.59
C SER A 14 -24.21 -9.14 42.92
N LYS A 15 -24.46 -8.78 41.65
CA LYS A 15 -25.54 -9.37 40.85
C LYS A 15 -25.30 -10.84 40.57
N PHE A 16 -24.06 -11.23 40.27
CA PHE A 16 -23.73 -12.64 40.07
C PHE A 16 -24.04 -13.47 41.33
N SER A 17 -23.55 -13.06 42.50
CA SER A 17 -23.79 -13.77 43.76
C SER A 17 -25.29 -13.87 44.06
N ALA A 18 -26.02 -12.76 43.94
CA ALA A 18 -27.48 -12.77 44.17
C ALA A 18 -28.22 -13.74 43.24
N GLN A 19 -27.87 -13.79 41.95
CA GLN A 19 -28.50 -14.72 41.01
C GLN A 19 -28.05 -16.16 41.21
N TYR A 20 -26.80 -16.37 41.61
CA TYR A 20 -26.27 -17.71 41.90
C TYR A 20 -26.90 -18.30 43.15
N ASP A 21 -27.11 -17.50 44.21
CA ASP A 21 -27.79 -17.95 45.42
C ASP A 21 -29.28 -18.27 45.18
N LEU A 22 -29.90 -17.60 44.20
CA LEU A 22 -31.30 -17.84 43.78
C LEU A 22 -31.44 -19.08 42.89
N ASP A 23 -30.64 -19.19 41.83
CA ASP A 23 -30.68 -20.31 40.88
C ASP A 23 -29.30 -20.57 40.23
N PRO A 24 -28.49 -21.45 40.82
CA PRO A 24 -27.20 -21.84 40.25
C PRO A 24 -27.30 -22.49 38.87
N ALA A 25 -28.39 -23.20 38.58
CA ALA A 25 -28.58 -23.93 37.33
C ALA A 25 -28.88 -22.98 36.16
N ALA A 26 -29.68 -21.94 36.40
CA ALA A 26 -29.90 -20.88 35.42
C ALA A 26 -28.61 -20.10 35.12
N VAL A 27 -27.80 -19.78 36.14
CA VAL A 27 -26.50 -19.12 35.94
C VAL A 27 -25.57 -20.01 35.11
N LYS A 28 -25.49 -21.30 35.40
CA LYS A 28 -24.71 -22.25 34.60
C LYS A 28 -25.19 -22.25 33.14
N THR A 29 -26.49 -22.40 32.92
CA THR A 29 -27.11 -22.37 31.59
C THR A 29 -26.80 -21.06 30.84
N PHE A 30 -26.88 -19.91 31.49
CA PHE A 30 -26.52 -18.62 30.87
C PHE A 30 -25.09 -18.63 30.30
N PHE A 31 -24.14 -19.23 31.02
CA PHE A 31 -22.75 -19.30 30.56
C PHE A 31 -22.48 -20.41 29.55
N THR A 32 -23.12 -21.58 29.73
CA THR A 32 -22.74 -22.83 29.04
C THR A 32 -23.79 -23.34 28.06
N ALA A 33 -24.94 -22.69 27.92
CA ALA A 33 -25.94 -23.10 26.93
C ALA A 33 -25.28 -23.14 25.55
N GLU A 34 -25.46 -24.27 24.87
CA GLU A 34 -24.97 -24.47 23.51
C GLU A 34 -25.58 -23.40 22.59
N ASP A 35 -24.76 -22.87 21.69
CA ASP A 35 -25.06 -21.81 20.71
C ASP A 35 -25.47 -20.42 21.25
N VAL A 36 -26.26 -20.36 22.32
CA VAL A 36 -26.88 -19.12 22.82
C VAL A 36 -26.28 -18.60 24.12
N GLY A 37 -25.53 -19.44 24.84
CA GLY A 37 -24.84 -19.06 26.06
C GLY A 37 -23.76 -18.00 25.83
N PHE A 38 -23.35 -17.33 26.90
CA PHE A 38 -22.34 -16.28 26.83
C PHE A 38 -21.03 -16.77 26.20
N SER A 39 -20.57 -17.98 26.55
CA SER A 39 -19.32 -18.54 26.01
C SER A 39 -19.38 -18.79 24.49
N ALA A 40 -20.49 -19.36 24.00
CA ALA A 40 -20.71 -19.59 22.57
C ALA A 40 -20.70 -18.27 21.78
N ARG A 41 -21.41 -17.25 22.28
CA ARG A 41 -21.44 -15.92 21.65
C ARG A 41 -20.07 -15.22 21.68
N ALA A 42 -19.36 -15.29 22.81
CA ALA A 42 -18.03 -14.71 22.93
C ALA A 42 -17.04 -15.37 21.95
N LYS A 43 -17.11 -16.70 21.81
CA LYS A 43 -16.34 -17.46 20.82
C LYS A 43 -16.69 -17.03 19.40
N ALA A 44 -17.98 -16.92 19.05
CA ALA A 44 -18.39 -16.50 17.71
C ALA A 44 -17.84 -15.11 17.34
N VAL A 45 -17.85 -14.16 18.28
CA VAL A 45 -17.25 -12.84 18.06
C VAL A 45 -15.74 -12.95 17.87
N ALA A 46 -15.04 -13.70 18.72
CA ALA A 46 -13.60 -13.91 18.59
C ALA A 46 -13.22 -14.57 17.25
N ASP A 47 -13.96 -15.60 16.84
CA ASP A 47 -13.76 -16.30 15.56
C ASP A 47 -14.08 -15.38 14.36
N SER A 48 -15.12 -14.53 14.45
CA SER A 48 -15.43 -13.58 13.37
C SER A 48 -14.31 -12.55 13.15
N LEU A 49 -13.58 -12.19 14.21
CA LEU A 49 -12.53 -11.20 14.17
C LEU A 49 -11.17 -11.82 13.83
N ALA A 50 -10.80 -12.88 14.56
CA ALA A 50 -9.47 -13.48 14.58
C ALA A 50 -9.44 -14.93 14.08
N GLY A 51 -10.55 -15.43 13.51
CA GLY A 51 -10.63 -16.75 12.93
C GLY A 51 -9.60 -16.95 11.81
N VAL A 52 -8.98 -18.12 11.79
CA VAL A 52 -7.86 -18.45 10.90
C VAL A 52 -8.28 -18.69 9.45
N GLU A 53 -9.55 -18.93 9.19
CA GLU A 53 -10.06 -19.16 7.84
C GLU A 53 -10.70 -17.90 7.25
N ASN A 54 -11.60 -17.25 8.02
CA ASN A 54 -12.46 -16.17 7.52
C ASN A 54 -12.52 -14.96 8.48
N GLY A 55 -11.58 -14.84 9.41
CA GLY A 55 -11.55 -13.71 10.35
C GLY A 55 -11.34 -12.37 9.64
N ALA A 56 -12.05 -11.34 10.09
CA ALA A 56 -11.95 -10.00 9.52
C ALA A 56 -10.51 -9.45 9.51
N LEU A 57 -9.69 -9.77 10.52
CA LEU A 57 -8.29 -9.37 10.58
C LEU A 57 -7.46 -10.03 9.48
N LEU A 58 -7.70 -11.32 9.19
CA LEU A 58 -7.03 -12.04 8.12
C LEU A 58 -7.41 -11.48 6.75
N GLN A 59 -8.69 -11.25 6.50
CA GLN A 59 -9.16 -10.64 5.24
C GLN A 59 -8.56 -9.25 5.01
N ARG A 60 -8.47 -8.45 6.08
CA ARG A 60 -7.81 -7.13 6.03
C ARG A 60 -6.32 -7.26 5.74
N SER A 61 -5.63 -8.21 6.37
CA SER A 61 -4.22 -8.51 6.10
C SER A 61 -4.00 -8.87 4.64
N ASN A 62 -4.79 -9.81 4.10
CA ASN A 62 -4.70 -10.23 2.70
C ASN A 62 -4.94 -9.06 1.73
N THR A 63 -5.95 -8.24 2.00
CA THR A 63 -6.25 -7.04 1.19
C THR A 63 -5.07 -6.07 1.18
N LEU A 64 -4.45 -5.81 2.34
CA LEU A 64 -3.28 -4.94 2.43
C LEU A 64 -2.08 -5.53 1.68
N THR A 65 -1.84 -6.84 1.79
CA THR A 65 -0.78 -7.53 1.03
C THR A 65 -0.99 -7.37 -0.48
N THR A 66 -2.21 -7.59 -0.99
CA THR A 66 -2.52 -7.40 -2.42
C THR A 66 -2.33 -5.95 -2.87
N GLN A 67 -2.68 -4.97 -2.02
CA GLN A 67 -2.42 -3.55 -2.31
C GLN A 67 -0.93 -3.24 -2.38
N ILE A 68 -0.14 -3.79 -1.46
CA ILE A 68 1.32 -3.66 -1.46
C ILE A 68 1.91 -4.23 -2.75
N GLU A 69 1.55 -5.46 -3.12
CA GLU A 69 2.03 -6.10 -4.33
C GLU A 69 1.68 -5.31 -5.60
N THR A 70 0.45 -4.80 -5.67
CA THR A 70 -0.01 -3.98 -6.81
C THR A 70 0.78 -2.68 -6.90
N ASN A 71 1.03 -2.02 -5.77
CA ASN A 71 1.82 -0.79 -5.74
C ASN A 71 3.29 -1.04 -6.10
N SER A 72 3.89 -2.14 -5.62
CA SER A 72 5.25 -2.53 -6.00
C SER A 72 5.39 -2.78 -7.51
N LYS A 73 4.40 -3.44 -8.13
CA LYS A 73 4.36 -3.61 -9.60
C LYS A 73 4.28 -2.27 -10.33
N ARG A 74 3.47 -1.34 -9.84
CA ARG A 74 3.35 0.02 -10.42
C ARG A 74 4.65 0.81 -10.30
N ILE A 75 5.33 0.72 -9.16
CA ILE A 75 6.64 1.35 -8.92
C ILE A 75 7.66 0.83 -9.94
N SER A 76 7.80 -0.49 -10.07
CA SER A 76 8.74 -1.09 -11.03
C SER A 76 8.47 -0.68 -12.49
N ALA A 77 7.20 -0.59 -12.88
CA ALA A 77 6.81 -0.10 -14.21
C ALA A 77 7.19 1.38 -14.41
N LEU A 78 7.03 2.22 -13.39
CA LEU A 78 7.42 3.64 -13.43
C LEU A 78 8.94 3.80 -13.50
N GLU A 79 9.70 3.04 -12.71
CA GLU A 79 11.17 3.03 -12.76
C GLU A 79 11.68 2.67 -14.16
N THR A 80 11.11 1.62 -14.76
CA THR A 80 11.44 1.22 -16.14
C THR A 80 11.18 2.36 -17.14
N ARG A 81 10.06 3.08 -16.98
CA ARG A 81 9.72 4.23 -17.85
C ARG A 81 10.68 5.39 -17.63
N LEU A 82 11.03 5.70 -16.38
CA LEU A 82 11.98 6.76 -16.05
C LEU A 82 13.37 6.47 -16.63
N ASN A 83 13.83 5.21 -16.55
CA ASN A 83 15.11 4.81 -17.14
C ASN A 83 15.13 5.00 -18.66
N LYS A 84 14.08 4.56 -19.35
CA LYS A 84 13.95 4.79 -20.81
C LYS A 84 13.91 6.27 -21.16
N GLN A 85 13.23 7.09 -20.37
CA GLN A 85 13.21 8.54 -20.58
C GLN A 85 14.59 9.15 -20.37
N ARG A 86 15.32 8.73 -19.33
CA ARG A 86 16.69 9.15 -19.08
C ARG A 86 17.62 8.80 -20.23
N GLU A 87 17.59 7.55 -20.70
CA GLU A 87 18.38 7.10 -21.85
C GLU A 87 18.07 7.93 -23.10
N ARG A 88 16.79 8.12 -23.41
CA ARG A 88 16.36 8.95 -24.54
C ARG A 88 16.87 10.38 -24.44
N LEU A 89 16.76 11.00 -23.27
CA LEU A 89 17.24 12.37 -23.05
C LEU A 89 18.77 12.46 -23.18
N LEU A 90 19.50 11.45 -22.71
CA LEU A 90 20.96 11.39 -22.85
C LEU A 90 21.37 11.24 -24.33
N THR A 91 20.69 10.39 -25.10
CA THR A 91 20.90 10.28 -26.54
C THR A 91 20.61 11.60 -27.26
N GLN A 92 19.51 12.28 -26.90
CA GLN A 92 19.19 13.58 -27.47
C GLN A 92 20.29 14.61 -27.15
N PHE A 93 20.80 14.61 -25.92
CA PHE A 93 21.90 15.48 -25.52
C PHE A 93 23.15 15.26 -26.38
N TYR A 94 23.63 14.03 -26.54
CA TYR A 94 24.81 13.74 -27.37
C TYR A 94 24.61 14.10 -28.85
N ASN A 95 23.40 13.88 -29.38
CA ASN A 95 23.08 14.27 -30.75
C ASN A 95 23.10 15.80 -30.93
N MET A 96 22.61 16.55 -29.94
CA MET A 96 22.67 18.01 -29.93
C MET A 96 24.13 18.50 -29.86
N GLU A 97 24.96 17.92 -28.99
CA GLU A 97 26.39 18.25 -28.91
C GLU A 97 27.11 18.01 -30.25
N THR A 98 26.86 16.87 -30.88
CA THR A 98 27.43 16.53 -32.20
C THR A 98 26.97 17.51 -33.28
N THR A 99 25.69 17.90 -33.25
CA THR A 99 25.14 18.87 -34.21
C THR A 99 25.76 20.24 -34.02
N ILE A 100 25.93 20.70 -32.77
CA ILE A 100 26.60 21.96 -32.46
C ILE A 100 28.06 21.93 -32.94
N ALA A 101 28.78 20.84 -32.71
CA ALA A 101 30.16 20.69 -33.18
C ALA A 101 30.26 20.80 -34.72
N ARG A 102 29.31 20.20 -35.46
CA ARG A 102 29.24 20.33 -36.92
C ARG A 102 28.95 21.77 -37.35
N ILE A 103 27.98 22.45 -36.72
CA ILE A 103 27.67 23.86 -37.01
C ILE A 103 28.90 24.75 -36.79
N GLN A 104 29.69 24.51 -35.74
CA GLN A 104 30.93 25.26 -35.49
C GLN A 104 32.00 25.02 -36.56
N GLN A 105 32.13 23.78 -37.05
CA GLN A 105 33.02 23.44 -38.16
C GLN A 105 32.59 24.13 -39.47
N ASP A 106 31.29 24.09 -39.78
CA ASP A 106 30.73 24.72 -40.97
C ASP A 106 30.93 26.25 -40.95
N LEU A 107 30.69 26.89 -39.81
CA LEU A 107 30.97 28.33 -39.62
C LEU A 107 32.45 28.66 -39.80
N SER A 108 33.35 27.79 -39.34
CA SER A 108 34.80 27.98 -39.51
C SER A 108 35.22 27.86 -40.99
N ALA A 109 34.65 26.91 -41.73
CA ALA A 109 34.91 26.74 -43.16
C ALA A 109 34.39 27.93 -43.98
N LEU A 110 33.20 28.45 -43.66
CA LEU A 110 32.64 29.65 -44.32
C LEU A 110 33.50 30.89 -44.08
N ASN A 111 34.02 31.08 -42.85
CA ASN A 111 34.91 32.20 -42.53
C ASN A 111 36.26 32.13 -43.29
N GLN A 112 36.68 30.94 -43.74
CA GLN A 112 37.92 30.76 -44.52
C GLN A 112 37.73 31.03 -46.01
N LEU A 113 36.49 31.18 -46.50
CA LEU A 113 36.23 31.60 -47.87
C LEU A 113 36.61 33.08 -48.02
N GLN A 114 37.86 33.33 -48.42
CA GLN A 114 38.29 34.67 -48.84
C GLN A 114 37.71 35.00 -50.22
N ILE A 115 37.14 36.20 -50.35
CA ILE A 115 36.77 36.79 -51.63
C ILE A 115 38.06 36.99 -52.43
N ILE A 116 38.20 36.30 -53.56
CA ILE A 116 39.30 36.53 -54.49
C ILE A 116 39.08 37.92 -55.12
N PRO A 117 40.01 38.87 -54.96
CA PRO A 117 39.91 40.17 -55.61
C PRO A 117 39.87 39.98 -57.14
N PRO A 118 39.07 40.75 -57.89
CA PRO A 118 39.05 40.65 -59.34
C PRO A 118 40.45 40.95 -59.90
N LEU A 119 40.90 40.11 -60.86
CA LEU A 119 42.13 40.31 -61.61
C LEU A 119 42.09 41.70 -62.27
N THR A 120 42.86 42.65 -61.73
CA THR A 120 43.12 43.93 -62.38
C THR A 120 43.97 43.66 -63.62
N ALA A 121 43.37 43.92 -64.79
CA ALA A 121 44.02 43.88 -66.09
C ALA A 121 44.98 45.06 -66.29
#